data_AF-E2ZJN0-F1
#
_entry.id   AF-E2ZJN0-F1
#
_cell.length_a   1.000
_cell.length_b   1.000
_cell.length_c   1.000
_cell.angle_alpha   90.00
_cell.angle_beta   90.00
_cell.angle_gamma   90.00
#
_symmetry.space_group_name_H-M   'P 1'
#
loop_
_entity.id
_entity.type
_entity.pdbx_description
1 polymer ?
#
loop_
_entity_poly.entity_id
_entity_poly.type
_entity_poly.pdbx_seq_one_letter_code
_entity_poly.pdbx_strand_id
1 'polypeptide(L)'
;MASSAAETAALPDGVYTAVFDTDSSMFHANEACDGKGTLTVENGQMTFHVSLASTHIVNLYLGKASDAADHEADWLQPTTDTVTYSDGTSEEVYGFDIPVTAVDTDFDLAILGTKGKWYDHIVSVRDAVEKAAEAETPADGTYTCEVTLEGGSGRATVESPAALTVADGKMTATIVWSSPNYDYMIVDGEKYLPTNTEGNSTFEIPVSALDTALDVTADTVAMSTPHEIEYTLTFDSASLK
;
A
#
# COMPACT_ATOMS: atom_id res chain seq x y z
N MET A 1 29.60 -32.72 -17.60
CA MET A 1 28.20 -32.48 -17.99
C MET A 1 27.55 -31.81 -16.80
N ALA A 2 27.51 -30.47 -16.79
CA ALA A 2 26.77 -29.72 -15.78
C ALA A 2 25.30 -29.77 -16.18
N SER A 3 24.49 -30.52 -15.43
CA SER A 3 23.04 -30.46 -15.56
C SER A 3 22.56 -29.39 -14.61
N SER A 4 22.13 -28.27 -15.19
CA SER A 4 21.47 -27.18 -14.49
C SER A 4 20.17 -27.74 -13.88
N ALA A 5 20.15 -27.91 -12.56
CA ALA A 5 18.89 -27.94 -11.83
C ALA A 5 18.37 -26.50 -11.89
N ALA A 6 17.17 -26.30 -12.44
CA ALA A 6 16.48 -25.04 -12.28
C ALA A 6 16.22 -24.88 -10.76
N GLU A 7 16.95 -23.96 -10.15
CA GLU A 7 16.68 -23.48 -8.81
C GLU A 7 15.32 -22.77 -8.88
N THR A 8 14.26 -23.46 -8.49
CA THR A 8 13.00 -22.79 -8.13
C THR A 8 13.34 -21.96 -6.90
N ALA A 9 13.60 -20.67 -7.08
CA ALA A 9 13.78 -19.75 -5.98
C ALA A 9 12.46 -19.72 -5.19
N ALA A 10 12.39 -20.49 -4.10
CA ALA A 10 11.30 -20.38 -3.16
C ALA A 10 11.42 -18.99 -2.53
N LEU A 11 10.51 -18.09 -2.92
CA LEU A 11 10.37 -16.80 -2.26
C LEU A 11 10.22 -17.03 -0.75
N PRO A 12 10.91 -16.26 0.11
CA PRO A 12 10.71 -16.37 1.55
C PRO A 12 9.28 -15.95 1.91
N ASP A 13 8.80 -16.42 3.06
CA ASP A 13 7.50 -16.03 3.57
C ASP A 13 7.40 -14.50 3.68
N GLY A 14 6.30 -13.94 3.17
CA GLY A 14 6.13 -12.50 3.00
C GLY A 14 5.01 -12.14 2.04
N VAL A 15 4.77 -10.84 1.89
CA VAL A 15 3.80 -10.29 0.94
C VAL A 15 4.55 -9.57 -0.16
N TYR A 16 4.17 -9.83 -1.41
CA TYR A 16 4.83 -9.30 -2.60
C TYR A 16 3.78 -8.70 -3.53
N THR A 17 4.18 -7.70 -4.30
CA THR A 17 3.44 -7.26 -5.49
C THR A 17 4.03 -7.98 -6.70
N ALA A 18 3.20 -8.56 -7.55
CA ALA A 18 3.65 -9.26 -8.76
C ALA A 18 2.74 -8.93 -9.95
N VAL A 19 3.29 -9.00 -11.16
CA VAL A 19 2.58 -8.76 -12.42
C VAL A 19 1.77 -9.99 -12.80
N PHE A 20 0.50 -9.80 -13.16
CA PHE A 20 -0.36 -10.84 -13.69
C PHE A 20 -0.45 -10.72 -15.22
N ASP A 21 0.16 -11.68 -15.92
CA ASP A 21 0.15 -11.73 -17.38
C ASP A 21 -0.73 -12.89 -17.88
N THR A 22 -1.30 -12.72 -19.07
CA THR A 22 -2.42 -13.50 -19.61
C THR A 22 -2.45 -13.41 -21.13
N ASP A 23 -2.80 -14.51 -21.78
CA ASP A 23 -2.90 -14.58 -23.24
C ASP A 23 -4.12 -13.85 -23.83
N SER A 24 -4.98 -13.26 -22.99
CA SER A 24 -6.26 -12.69 -23.39
C SER A 24 -6.43 -11.26 -22.87
N SER A 25 -6.64 -10.33 -23.80
CA SER A 25 -6.98 -8.94 -23.46
C SER A 25 -8.34 -8.77 -22.79
N MET A 26 -9.14 -9.84 -22.64
CA MET A 26 -10.43 -9.80 -21.93
C MET A 26 -10.34 -10.34 -20.50
N PHE A 27 -9.20 -10.90 -20.11
CA PHE A 27 -8.98 -11.50 -18.80
C PHE A 27 -7.68 -10.94 -18.23
N HIS A 28 -7.76 -9.79 -17.58
CA HIS A 28 -6.61 -9.08 -17.01
C HIS A 28 -6.97 -8.50 -15.63
N ALA A 29 -5.93 -8.16 -14.88
CA ALA A 29 -6.06 -7.38 -13.64
C ALA A 29 -6.72 -6.02 -13.93
N ASN A 30 -7.48 -5.50 -12.98
CA ASN A 30 -8.12 -4.19 -13.07
C ASN A 30 -7.06 -3.10 -13.33
N GLU A 31 -7.40 -2.10 -14.14
CA GLU A 31 -6.49 -1.01 -14.50
C GLU A 31 -6.02 -0.20 -13.29
N ALA A 32 -6.83 -0.10 -12.22
CA ALA A 32 -6.44 0.51 -10.96
C ALA A 32 -5.26 -0.21 -10.30
N CYS A 33 -5.06 -1.49 -10.60
CA CYS A 33 -3.99 -2.32 -10.06
C CYS A 33 -2.74 -2.34 -10.97
N ASP A 34 -2.71 -1.59 -12.08
CA ASP A 34 -1.57 -1.53 -13.01
C ASP A 34 -1.10 -2.92 -13.50
N GLY A 35 -2.05 -3.82 -13.74
CA GLY A 35 -1.77 -5.21 -14.14
C GLY A 35 -1.12 -6.08 -13.06
N LYS A 36 -1.12 -5.63 -11.80
CA LYS A 36 -0.49 -6.34 -10.68
C LYS A 36 -1.53 -6.90 -9.73
N GLY A 37 -1.09 -7.85 -8.91
CA GLY A 37 -1.83 -8.40 -7.79
C GLY A 37 -0.92 -8.63 -6.58
N THR A 38 -1.49 -9.18 -5.53
CA THR A 38 -0.79 -9.45 -4.27
C THR A 38 -0.43 -10.93 -4.19
N LEU A 39 0.85 -11.24 -4.11
CA LEU A 39 1.37 -12.59 -3.87
C LEU A 39 1.70 -12.74 -2.39
N THR A 40 1.01 -13.64 -1.69
CA THR A 40 1.30 -13.98 -0.30
C THR A 40 2.01 -15.33 -0.24
N VAL A 41 3.14 -15.38 0.44
CA VAL A 41 3.93 -16.59 0.68
C VAL A 41 3.90 -16.89 2.17
N GLU A 42 3.33 -18.03 2.55
CA GLU A 42 3.25 -18.46 3.94
C GLU A 42 3.54 -19.96 4.04
N ASN A 43 4.50 -20.37 4.88
CA ASN A 43 4.93 -21.75 5.03
C ASN A 43 5.31 -22.43 3.69
N GLY A 44 5.87 -21.66 2.75
CA GLY A 44 6.19 -22.11 1.39
C GLY A 44 4.98 -22.38 0.48
N GLN A 45 3.76 -22.01 0.89
CA GLN A 45 2.58 -21.98 0.03
C GLN A 45 2.42 -20.57 -0.54
N MET A 46 2.20 -20.46 -1.85
CA MET A 46 2.01 -19.17 -2.51
C MET A 46 0.57 -19.04 -2.99
N THR A 47 -0.06 -17.93 -2.63
CA THR A 47 -1.41 -17.55 -3.09
C THR A 47 -1.33 -16.18 -3.73
N PHE A 48 -1.76 -16.09 -4.98
CA PHE A 48 -1.82 -14.84 -5.73
C PHE A 48 -3.25 -14.33 -5.78
N HIS A 49 -3.47 -13.18 -5.16
CA HIS A 49 -4.73 -12.47 -5.20
C HIS A 49 -4.75 -11.47 -6.36
N VAL A 50 -5.75 -11.57 -7.23
CA VAL A 50 -5.93 -10.67 -8.37
C VAL A 50 -7.34 -10.13 -8.46
N SER A 51 -7.46 -8.79 -8.45
CA SER A 51 -8.71 -8.09 -8.74
C SER A 51 -8.86 -7.94 -10.25
N LEU A 52 -9.92 -8.50 -10.83
CA LEU A 52 -10.14 -8.52 -12.28
C LEU A 52 -10.90 -7.29 -12.77
N ALA A 53 -10.65 -6.88 -14.01
CA ALA A 53 -11.43 -5.82 -14.66
C ALA A 53 -12.88 -6.23 -14.98
N SER A 54 -13.17 -7.54 -15.03
CA SER A 54 -14.49 -8.05 -15.44
C SER A 54 -15.28 -8.63 -14.27
N THR A 55 -16.49 -8.12 -14.07
CA THR A 55 -17.50 -8.69 -13.15
C THR A 55 -18.30 -9.85 -13.77
N HIS A 56 -17.95 -10.29 -14.97
CA HIS A 56 -18.62 -11.39 -15.67
C HIS A 56 -17.93 -12.74 -15.52
N ILE A 57 -16.81 -12.79 -14.80
CA ILE A 57 -16.09 -14.00 -14.45
C ILE A 57 -16.56 -14.44 -13.08
N VAL A 58 -17.30 -15.55 -13.02
CA VAL A 58 -17.98 -16.00 -11.80
C VAL A 58 -17.21 -17.07 -11.05
N ASN A 59 -16.29 -17.79 -11.71
CA ASN A 59 -15.40 -18.77 -11.10
C ASN A 59 -14.11 -18.89 -11.91
N LEU A 60 -13.05 -19.36 -11.26
CA LEU A 60 -11.82 -19.83 -11.92
C LEU A 60 -11.56 -21.30 -11.58
N TYR A 61 -10.76 -21.97 -12.41
CA TYR A 61 -10.28 -23.32 -12.15
C TYR A 61 -8.82 -23.41 -12.58
N LEU A 62 -7.96 -23.85 -11.65
CA LEU A 62 -6.52 -24.01 -11.90
C LEU A 62 -6.27 -25.28 -12.72
N GLY A 63 -6.29 -25.11 -14.05
CA GLY A 63 -6.23 -26.20 -15.02
C GLY A 63 -7.02 -25.87 -16.27
N LYS A 64 -7.43 -26.90 -17.02
CA LYS A 64 -8.14 -26.74 -18.29
C LYS A 64 -9.66 -26.76 -18.12
N ALA A 65 -10.34 -26.00 -18.96
CA ALA A 65 -11.78 -25.92 -19.10
C ALA A 65 -12.44 -27.26 -19.36
N SER A 66 -11.74 -28.20 -20.02
CA SER A 66 -12.23 -29.57 -20.25
C SER A 66 -12.45 -30.34 -18.96
N ASP A 67 -11.68 -30.03 -17.93
CA ASP A 67 -11.63 -30.80 -16.67
C ASP A 67 -12.42 -30.09 -15.56
N ALA A 68 -12.61 -28.78 -15.69
CA ALA A 68 -13.26 -27.93 -14.69
C ALA A 68 -14.64 -28.45 -14.27
N ALA A 69 -15.48 -28.90 -15.22
CA ALA A 69 -16.84 -29.36 -14.94
C ALA A 69 -16.89 -30.60 -14.02
N ASP A 70 -15.85 -31.41 -14.02
CA ASP A 70 -15.75 -32.62 -13.18
C ASP A 70 -15.10 -32.34 -11.81
N HIS A 71 -14.61 -31.12 -11.58
CA HIS A 71 -13.85 -30.70 -10.40
C HIS A 71 -14.47 -29.48 -9.70
N GLU A 72 -15.80 -29.47 -9.53
CA GLU A 72 -16.54 -28.34 -8.92
C GLU A 72 -16.03 -27.96 -7.51
N ALA A 73 -15.53 -28.93 -6.75
CA ALA A 73 -14.94 -28.69 -5.43
C ALA A 73 -13.65 -27.85 -5.47
N ASP A 74 -12.96 -27.81 -6.61
CA ASP A 74 -11.71 -27.10 -6.81
C ASP A 74 -11.93 -25.73 -7.50
N TRP A 75 -13.19 -25.32 -7.70
CA TRP A 75 -13.50 -24.01 -8.29
C TRP A 75 -13.16 -22.89 -7.31
N LEU A 76 -12.33 -21.97 -7.77
CA LEU A 76 -12.02 -20.74 -7.07
C LEU A 76 -13.25 -19.82 -7.16
N GLN A 77 -13.74 -19.43 -6.00
CA GLN A 77 -14.88 -18.52 -5.86
C GLN A 77 -14.37 -17.08 -5.85
N PRO A 78 -15.17 -16.13 -6.37
CA PRO A 78 -14.80 -14.73 -6.37
C PRO A 78 -14.86 -14.15 -4.95
N THR A 79 -13.93 -13.27 -4.64
CA THR A 79 -14.07 -12.26 -3.58
C THR A 79 -14.66 -10.99 -4.17
N THR A 80 -15.17 -10.11 -3.31
CA THR A 80 -15.52 -8.74 -3.69
C THR A 80 -14.43 -7.81 -3.18
N ASP A 81 -13.78 -7.10 -4.10
CA ASP A 81 -12.72 -6.15 -3.77
C ASP A 81 -13.20 -4.73 -4.10
N THR A 82 -12.72 -3.74 -3.36
CA THR A 82 -12.90 -2.33 -3.70
C THR A 82 -11.61 -1.80 -4.31
N VAL A 83 -11.66 -1.40 -5.58
CA VAL A 83 -10.55 -0.74 -6.27
C VAL A 83 -10.78 0.76 -6.30
N THR A 84 -9.72 1.55 -6.14
CA THR A 84 -9.78 3.02 -6.22
C THR A 84 -8.90 3.48 -7.38
N TYR A 85 -9.51 4.22 -8.31
CA TYR A 85 -8.85 4.74 -9.50
C TYR A 85 -8.12 6.05 -9.21
N SER A 86 -7.21 6.43 -10.11
CA SER A 86 -6.40 7.66 -10.00
C SER A 86 -7.21 8.96 -9.96
N ASP A 87 -8.48 8.93 -10.39
CA ASP A 87 -9.39 10.08 -10.32
C ASP A 87 -10.16 10.17 -8.98
N GLY A 88 -9.88 9.26 -8.04
CA GLY A 88 -10.51 9.18 -6.73
C GLY A 88 -11.86 8.46 -6.71
N THR A 89 -12.31 7.88 -7.83
CA THR A 89 -13.50 7.02 -7.85
C THR A 89 -13.17 5.61 -7.37
N SER A 90 -14.15 4.92 -6.78
CA SER A 90 -14.00 3.54 -6.35
C SER A 90 -15.12 2.65 -6.91
N GLU A 91 -14.80 1.38 -7.16
CA GLU A 91 -15.69 0.37 -7.71
C GLU A 91 -15.53 -0.96 -6.98
N GLU A 92 -16.63 -1.69 -6.83
CA GLU A 92 -16.59 -3.09 -6.41
C GLU A 92 -16.37 -4.02 -7.60
N VAL A 93 -15.28 -4.78 -7.57
CA VAL A 93 -14.88 -5.73 -8.61
C VAL A 93 -14.74 -7.13 -8.03
N TYR A 94 -14.54 -8.12 -8.90
CA TYR A 94 -14.28 -9.49 -8.45
C TYR A 94 -12.79 -9.78 -8.37
N GLY A 95 -12.39 -10.23 -7.19
CA GLY A 95 -11.06 -10.76 -6.91
C GLY A 95 -11.04 -12.28 -6.89
N PHE A 96 -9.86 -12.86 -7.04
CA PHE A 96 -9.67 -14.31 -6.91
C PHE A 96 -8.33 -14.63 -6.26
N ASP A 97 -8.36 -15.60 -5.35
CA ASP A 97 -7.17 -16.20 -4.75
C ASP A 97 -6.75 -17.43 -5.56
N ILE A 98 -5.63 -17.32 -6.27
CA ILE A 98 -5.09 -18.36 -7.14
C ILE A 98 -3.90 -19.03 -6.43
N PRO A 99 -3.97 -20.34 -6.11
CA PRO A 99 -2.82 -21.06 -5.61
C PRO A 99 -1.74 -21.16 -6.70
N VAL A 100 -0.55 -20.62 -6.43
CA VAL A 100 0.57 -20.60 -7.39
C VAL A 100 1.67 -21.56 -6.91
N THR A 101 2.25 -22.33 -7.83
CA THR A 101 3.34 -23.26 -7.50
C THR A 101 4.73 -22.70 -7.75
N ALA A 102 4.86 -21.77 -8.72
CA ALA A 102 6.09 -21.06 -9.03
C ALA A 102 5.77 -19.71 -9.70
N VAL A 103 6.55 -18.68 -9.37
CA VAL A 103 6.58 -17.43 -10.13
C VAL A 103 7.35 -17.62 -11.44
N ASP A 104 7.22 -16.67 -12.36
CA ASP A 104 7.90 -16.61 -13.66
C ASP A 104 7.65 -17.80 -14.60
N THR A 105 6.59 -18.56 -14.30
CA THR A 105 6.21 -19.77 -15.05
C THR A 105 4.77 -19.64 -15.52
N ASP A 106 4.52 -20.09 -16.74
CA ASP A 106 3.19 -20.12 -17.32
C ASP A 106 2.38 -21.32 -16.78
N PHE A 107 1.10 -21.13 -16.53
CA PHE A 107 0.18 -22.19 -16.10
C PHE A 107 -1.20 -22.04 -16.74
N ASP A 108 -1.92 -23.16 -16.85
CA ASP A 108 -3.29 -23.21 -17.36
C ASP A 108 -4.26 -22.70 -16.30
N LEU A 109 -5.13 -21.76 -16.67
CA LEU A 109 -6.20 -21.24 -15.83
C LEU A 109 -7.47 -21.08 -16.66
N ALA A 110 -8.52 -21.80 -16.28
CA ALA A 110 -9.81 -21.72 -16.93
C ALA A 110 -10.72 -20.71 -16.21
N ILE A 111 -11.47 -19.94 -16.98
CA ILE A 111 -12.44 -18.97 -16.45
C ILE A 111 -13.88 -19.38 -16.78
N LEU A 112 -14.79 -19.24 -15.82
CA LEU A 112 -16.23 -19.45 -16.02
C LEU A 112 -16.92 -18.10 -16.20
N GLY A 113 -17.49 -17.88 -17.38
CA GLY A 113 -18.33 -16.71 -17.62
C GLY A 113 -19.76 -16.90 -17.08
N THR A 114 -20.49 -15.79 -16.87
CA THR A 114 -21.92 -15.78 -16.48
C THR A 114 -22.87 -16.61 -17.37
N LYS A 115 -22.44 -16.96 -18.58
CA LYS A 115 -23.19 -17.84 -19.50
C LYS A 115 -22.96 -19.35 -19.24
N GLY A 116 -22.22 -19.71 -18.20
CA GLY A 116 -21.94 -21.12 -17.85
C GLY A 116 -20.95 -21.81 -18.79
N LYS A 117 -20.11 -21.04 -19.50
CA LYS A 117 -19.10 -21.57 -20.41
C LYS A 117 -17.69 -21.30 -19.86
N TRP A 118 -16.88 -22.34 -19.86
CA TRP A 118 -15.46 -22.30 -19.53
C TRP A 118 -14.60 -21.90 -20.73
N TYR A 119 -13.54 -21.15 -20.49
CA TYR A 119 -12.53 -20.74 -21.48
C TYR A 119 -11.13 -20.96 -20.89
N ASP A 120 -10.25 -21.58 -21.68
CA ASP A 120 -8.85 -21.79 -21.34
C ASP A 120 -8.04 -20.51 -21.56
N HIS A 121 -7.17 -20.20 -20.60
CA HIS A 121 -6.16 -19.15 -20.71
C HIS A 121 -4.82 -19.65 -20.17
N ILE A 122 -3.74 -19.19 -20.78
CA ILE A 122 -2.40 -19.31 -20.23
C ILE A 122 -2.09 -18.01 -19.49
N VAL A 123 -1.71 -18.15 -18.22
CA VAL A 123 -1.38 -17.02 -17.35
C VAL A 123 -0.04 -17.22 -16.66
N SER A 124 0.53 -16.14 -16.14
CA SER A 124 1.74 -16.20 -15.31
C SER A 124 1.75 -15.09 -14.26
N VAL A 125 2.43 -15.35 -13.15
CA VAL A 125 2.71 -14.38 -12.09
C VAL A 125 4.20 -14.10 -12.11
N ARG A 126 4.60 -12.87 -12.42
CA ARG A 126 6.00 -12.50 -12.71
C ARG A 126 6.44 -11.29 -11.90
N ASP A 127 7.75 -11.08 -11.87
CA ASP A 127 8.35 -9.87 -11.29
C ASP A 127 7.89 -9.60 -9.84
N ALA A 128 7.91 -10.64 -9.00
CA ALA A 128 7.53 -10.51 -7.60
C ALA A 128 8.52 -9.60 -6.85
N VAL A 129 8.01 -8.48 -6.33
CA VAL A 129 8.75 -7.50 -5.53
C VAL A 129 8.15 -7.48 -4.13
N GLU A 130 9.00 -7.61 -3.10
CA GLU A 130 8.55 -7.57 -1.71
C GLU A 130 7.76 -6.27 -1.47
N LYS A 131 6.52 -6.42 -1.02
CA LYS A 131 5.66 -5.30 -0.71
C LYS A 131 6.24 -4.67 0.56
N ALA A 132 6.72 -3.45 0.45
CA ALA A 132 7.00 -2.65 1.64
C ALA A 132 5.71 -2.63 2.48
N ALA A 133 5.82 -2.87 3.78
CA ALA A 133 4.66 -2.83 4.66
C ALA A 133 3.90 -1.53 4.39
N GLU A 134 2.70 -1.63 3.81
CA GLU A 134 1.80 -0.50 3.76
C GLU A 134 1.50 -0.18 5.21
N ALA A 135 1.98 0.97 5.69
CA ALA A 135 1.61 1.46 7.00
C ALA A 135 0.10 1.66 6.98
N GLU A 136 -0.63 0.71 7.57
CA GLU A 136 -2.07 0.82 7.70
C GLU A 136 -2.38 2.10 8.49
N THR A 137 -3.20 2.97 7.91
CA THR A 137 -3.75 4.10 8.65
C THR A 137 -4.53 3.54 9.84
N PRO A 138 -4.24 3.98 11.08
CA PRO A 138 -5.00 3.55 12.25
C PRO A 138 -6.49 3.84 12.08
N ALA A 139 -7.35 3.15 12.83
CA ALA A 139 -8.77 3.49 12.86
C ALA A 139 -9.00 4.94 13.33
N ASP A 140 -10.16 5.50 12.99
CA ASP A 140 -10.54 6.84 13.46
C ASP A 140 -10.46 6.93 15.00
N GLY A 141 -9.77 7.96 15.49
CA GLY A 141 -9.43 8.07 16.90
C GLY A 141 -8.44 9.18 17.21
N THR A 142 -8.10 9.30 18.50
CA THR A 142 -7.06 10.20 18.97
C THR A 142 -5.98 9.37 19.64
N TYR A 143 -4.75 9.61 19.23
CA TYR A 143 -3.58 8.84 19.58
C TYR A 143 -2.44 9.75 20.05
N THR A 144 -1.43 9.11 20.62
CA THR A 144 -0.08 9.70 20.75
C THR A 144 0.93 8.81 20.04
N CYS A 145 1.93 9.41 19.40
CA CYS A 145 3.02 8.70 18.74
C CYS A 145 4.36 9.40 18.97
N GLU A 146 5.42 8.64 19.15
CA GLU A 146 6.79 9.16 19.16
C GLU A 146 7.12 9.74 17.78
N VAL A 147 7.62 10.98 17.80
CA VAL A 147 8.06 11.69 16.60
C VAL A 147 9.55 11.96 16.68
N THR A 148 10.25 11.72 15.58
CA THR A 148 11.66 12.10 15.39
C THR A 148 11.73 13.27 14.43
N LEU A 149 12.56 14.26 14.75
CA LEU A 149 12.87 15.39 13.88
C LEU A 149 14.34 15.33 13.47
N GLU A 150 14.58 15.34 12.16
CA GLU A 150 15.90 15.43 11.56
C GLU A 150 16.00 16.67 10.66
N GLY A 151 17.24 17.11 10.38
CA GLY A 151 17.48 18.27 9.53
C GLY A 151 17.84 19.56 10.27
N GLY A 152 17.86 20.67 9.52
CA GLY A 152 18.36 21.96 9.98
C GLY A 152 19.77 21.90 10.57
N SER A 153 19.98 22.60 11.69
CA SER A 153 21.28 22.63 12.40
C SER A 153 21.41 21.57 13.51
N GLY A 154 20.40 20.70 13.67
CA GLY A 154 20.32 19.72 14.78
C GLY A 154 20.05 20.34 16.16
N ARG A 155 19.71 21.64 16.22
CA ARG A 155 19.41 22.35 17.48
C ARG A 155 17.92 22.44 17.80
N ALA A 156 17.08 22.36 16.77
CA ALA A 156 15.65 22.36 16.95
C ALA A 156 15.18 20.97 17.34
N THR A 157 14.20 20.93 18.24
CA THR A 157 13.43 19.72 18.55
C THR A 157 11.94 20.03 18.51
N VAL A 158 11.13 18.98 18.44
CA VAL A 158 9.68 19.00 18.67
C VAL A 158 9.35 18.18 19.91
N GLU A 159 8.22 18.45 20.55
CA GLU A 159 7.72 17.61 21.64
C GLU A 159 7.37 16.21 21.11
N SER A 160 7.76 15.20 21.88
CA SER A 160 7.52 13.79 21.58
C SER A 160 7.18 13.06 22.89
N PRO A 161 6.10 12.26 22.93
CA PRO A 161 5.21 11.93 21.82
C PRO A 161 4.30 13.09 21.39
N ALA A 162 3.99 13.16 20.09
CA ALA A 162 3.05 14.11 19.50
C ALA A 162 1.62 13.55 19.52
N ALA A 163 0.62 14.43 19.61
CA ALA A 163 -0.77 14.05 19.45
C ALA A 163 -1.08 13.81 17.97
N LEU A 164 -1.80 12.74 17.67
CA LEU A 164 -2.20 12.34 16.32
C LEU A 164 -3.71 12.06 16.31
N THR A 165 -4.47 12.73 15.45
CA THR A 165 -5.89 12.46 15.26
C THR A 165 -6.11 11.80 13.90
N VAL A 166 -6.88 10.72 13.88
CA VAL A 166 -7.37 10.10 12.65
C VAL A 166 -8.87 10.33 12.55
N ALA A 167 -9.30 10.95 11.45
CA ALA A 167 -10.72 11.16 11.15
C ALA A 167 -10.96 10.95 9.66
N ASP A 168 -11.94 10.12 9.32
CA ASP A 168 -12.25 9.72 7.94
C ASP A 168 -11.00 9.21 7.19
N GLY A 169 -10.14 8.45 7.88
CA GLY A 169 -8.89 7.92 7.34
C GLY A 169 -7.79 8.96 7.09
N LYS A 170 -7.93 10.20 7.58
CA LYS A 170 -6.92 11.27 7.47
C LYS A 170 -6.23 11.49 8.81
N MET A 171 -4.91 11.41 8.79
CA MET A 171 -4.07 11.65 9.96
C MET A 171 -3.66 13.13 10.05
N THR A 172 -3.84 13.73 11.22
CA THR A 172 -3.39 15.09 11.55
C THR A 172 -2.57 15.07 12.84
N ALA A 173 -1.33 15.54 12.79
CA ALA A 173 -0.45 15.61 13.95
C ALA A 173 -0.36 17.03 14.52
N THR A 174 -0.33 17.13 15.84
CA THR A 174 -0.01 18.37 16.56
C THR A 174 1.48 18.42 16.86
N ILE A 175 2.19 19.35 16.21
CA ILE A 175 3.63 19.53 16.33
C ILE A 175 3.93 20.76 17.18
N VAL A 176 4.49 20.54 18.38
CA VAL A 176 4.95 21.62 19.27
C VAL A 176 6.46 21.77 19.13
N TRP A 177 6.93 22.90 18.63
CA TRP A 177 8.36 23.16 18.51
C TRP A 177 9.00 23.48 19.86
N SER A 178 10.32 23.39 19.93
CA SER A 178 11.13 23.82 21.08
C SER A 178 11.26 25.35 21.24
N SER A 179 10.67 26.14 20.33
CA SER A 179 10.75 27.60 20.32
C SER A 179 9.43 28.24 19.89
N PRO A 180 9.10 29.45 20.39
CA PRO A 180 7.96 30.24 19.92
C PRO A 180 8.21 30.98 18.60
N ASN A 181 9.42 30.90 18.05
CA ASN A 181 9.84 31.72 16.92
C ASN A 181 9.70 31.01 15.57
N TYR A 182 8.66 30.19 15.41
CA TYR A 182 8.28 29.59 14.13
C TYR A 182 6.96 30.19 13.66
N ASP A 183 6.98 30.78 12.45
CA ASP A 183 5.87 31.58 11.92
C ASP A 183 4.93 30.76 11.03
N TYR A 184 5.47 29.81 10.27
CA TYR A 184 4.69 28.86 9.46
C TYR A 184 5.47 27.58 9.18
N MET A 185 4.73 26.52 8.86
CA MET A 185 5.25 25.30 8.26
C MET A 185 4.72 25.16 6.83
N ILE A 186 5.47 24.49 5.96
CA ILE A 186 5.03 24.05 4.64
C ILE A 186 5.13 22.53 4.60
N VAL A 187 4.03 21.88 4.26
CA VAL A 187 3.93 20.42 4.09
C VAL A 187 3.25 20.18 2.74
N ASP A 188 3.87 19.39 1.87
CA ASP A 188 3.41 19.14 0.49
C ASP A 188 3.06 20.41 -0.31
N GLY A 189 3.77 21.50 -0.05
CA GLY A 189 3.56 22.81 -0.69
C GLY A 189 2.41 23.64 -0.10
N GLU A 190 1.67 23.13 0.88
CA GLU A 190 0.63 23.86 1.61
C GLU A 190 1.19 24.52 2.87
N LYS A 191 0.77 25.76 3.15
CA LYS A 191 1.26 26.55 4.29
C LYS A 191 0.32 26.41 5.49
N TYR A 192 0.89 26.04 6.64
CA TYR A 192 0.23 25.90 7.93
C TYR A 192 0.73 26.98 8.90
N LEU A 193 -0.21 27.62 9.61
CA LEU A 193 0.09 28.64 10.61
C LEU A 193 -0.03 28.05 12.03
N PRO A 194 0.63 28.65 13.04
CA PRO A 194 0.50 28.19 14.41
C PRO A 194 -0.96 28.25 14.89
N THR A 195 -1.37 27.24 15.66
CA THR A 195 -2.70 27.16 16.26
C THR A 195 -2.78 27.87 17.62
N ASN A 196 -1.64 28.28 18.17
CA ASN A 196 -1.53 28.97 19.45
C ASN A 196 -0.94 30.38 19.31
N THR A 197 -1.13 31.20 20.35
CA THR A 197 -0.58 32.56 20.45
C THR A 197 0.33 32.75 21.67
N GLU A 198 0.41 31.75 22.56
CA GLU A 198 1.24 31.74 23.77
C GLU A 198 1.99 30.40 23.86
N GLY A 199 3.20 30.42 24.44
CA GLY A 199 4.06 29.24 24.51
C GLY A 199 4.86 29.02 23.22
N ASN A 200 5.44 27.83 23.07
CA ASN A 200 6.18 27.49 21.86
C ASN A 200 5.24 27.30 20.66
N SER A 201 5.72 27.51 19.44
CA SER A 201 4.88 27.41 18.24
C SER A 201 4.34 26.00 18.07
N THR A 202 3.02 25.90 17.96
CA THR A 202 2.28 24.65 17.79
C THR A 202 1.57 24.66 16.45
N PHE A 203 1.70 23.59 15.67
CA PHE A 203 1.07 23.44 14.35
C PHE A 203 0.21 22.19 14.31
N GLU A 204 -0.82 22.21 13.49
CA GLU A 204 -1.55 21.01 13.07
C GLU A 204 -1.26 20.76 11.59
N ILE A 205 -0.66 19.62 11.27
CA ILE A 205 -0.22 19.26 9.92
C ILE A 205 -0.74 17.88 9.51
N PRO A 206 -1.02 17.64 8.22
CA PRO A 206 -1.35 16.30 7.74
C PRO A 206 -0.15 15.36 7.85
N VAL A 207 -0.42 14.08 8.12
CA VAL A 207 0.57 13.00 8.06
C VAL A 207 0.16 12.05 6.95
N SER A 208 1.03 11.85 5.96
CA SER A 208 0.74 11.01 4.80
C SER A 208 0.83 9.51 5.11
N ALA A 209 1.81 9.11 5.92
CA ALA A 209 1.99 7.73 6.38
C ALA A 209 2.80 7.69 7.68
N LEU A 210 2.58 6.66 8.51
CA LEU A 210 3.46 6.33 9.62
C LEU A 210 4.72 5.62 9.11
N ASP A 211 5.79 5.64 9.91
CA ASP A 211 7.11 5.04 9.61
C ASP A 211 7.76 5.52 8.30
N THR A 212 7.23 6.59 7.72
CA THR A 212 7.70 7.20 6.49
C THR A 212 8.19 8.61 6.79
N ALA A 213 9.28 9.00 6.14
CA ALA A 213 9.82 10.35 6.23
C ALA A 213 8.82 11.37 5.63
N LEU A 214 8.44 12.35 6.44
CA LEU A 214 7.64 13.50 6.03
C LEU A 214 8.53 14.75 5.97
N ASP A 215 8.80 15.22 4.75
CA ASP A 215 9.56 16.44 4.56
C ASP A 215 8.70 17.68 4.83
N VAL A 216 9.24 18.59 5.64
CA VAL A 216 8.59 19.84 6.01
C VAL A 216 9.57 20.99 5.91
N THR A 217 9.08 22.18 5.57
CA THR A 217 9.86 23.42 5.68
C THR A 217 9.28 24.27 6.78
N ALA A 218 10.09 24.70 7.75
CA ALA A 218 9.64 25.58 8.83
C ALA A 218 10.37 26.91 8.77
N ASP A 219 9.61 28.01 8.81
CA ASP A 219 10.16 29.36 8.86
C ASP A 219 10.43 29.77 10.30
N THR A 220 11.65 30.22 10.58
CA THR A 220 12.03 30.77 11.88
C THR A 220 12.56 32.19 11.82
N VAL A 221 12.12 33.01 12.78
CA VAL A 221 12.55 34.40 12.97
C VAL A 221 13.54 34.59 14.12
N ALA A 222 13.97 33.50 14.76
CA ALA A 222 14.89 33.53 15.91
C ALA A 222 16.26 34.16 15.59
N MET A 223 16.63 34.26 14.31
CA MET A 223 17.94 34.70 13.84
C MET A 223 17.96 36.15 13.29
N SER A 224 17.00 36.98 13.70
CA SER A 224 16.85 38.40 13.27
C SER A 224 16.44 38.62 11.81
N THR A 225 16.47 37.57 10.97
CA THR A 225 15.85 37.50 9.66
C THR A 225 15.06 36.19 9.55
N PRO A 226 13.93 36.16 8.81
CA PRO A 226 13.21 34.92 8.51
C PRO A 226 14.09 33.94 7.74
N HIS A 227 14.04 32.67 8.12
CA HIS A 227 14.72 31.57 7.44
C HIS A 227 13.80 30.36 7.33
N GLU A 228 13.49 29.96 6.10
CA GLU A 228 12.92 28.66 5.80
C GLU A 228 14.02 27.59 5.94
N ILE A 229 13.76 26.58 6.77
CA ILE A 229 14.68 25.47 7.03
C ILE A 229 13.93 24.16 6.75
N GLU A 230 14.57 23.28 5.98
CA GLU A 230 14.06 21.94 5.69
C GLU A 230 14.36 20.99 6.88
N TYR A 231 13.33 20.22 7.23
CA TYR A 231 13.37 19.18 8.24
C TYR A 231 12.61 17.94 7.72
N THR A 232 12.89 16.81 8.35
CA THR A 232 12.16 15.57 8.12
C THR A 232 11.58 15.09 9.45
N LEU A 233 10.28 14.80 9.47
CA LEU A 233 9.56 14.22 10.60
C LEU A 233 9.30 12.74 10.31
N THR A 234 9.43 11.87 11.31
CA THR A 234 9.01 10.46 11.21
C THR A 234 8.18 10.11 12.43
N PHE A 235 6.99 9.53 12.21
CA PHE A 235 6.03 9.15 13.23
C PHE A 235 6.07 7.62 13.40
N ASP A 236 6.47 7.15 14.57
CA ASP A 236 6.66 5.72 14.85
C ASP A 236 5.32 5.03 15.12
N SER A 237 4.90 4.14 14.22
CA SER A 237 3.64 3.39 14.37
C SER A 237 3.66 2.43 15.55
N ALA A 238 4.83 1.90 15.95
CA ALA A 238 4.95 0.96 17.06
C ALA A 238 4.72 1.62 18.43
N SER A 239 4.81 2.95 18.47
CA SER A 239 4.61 3.76 19.68
C SER A 239 3.16 4.23 19.89
N LEU A 240 2.28 3.98 18.92
CA LEU A 240 0.90 4.46 18.89
C LEU A 240 0.11 3.99 20.12
N LYS A 241 -0.52 4.93 20.83
CA LYS A 241 -1.33 4.69 22.05
C LYS A 241 -2.62 5.46 22.04
#